data_AF-Q73LE3-F1
#
_entry.id   AF-Q73LE3-F1
#
_cell.length_a   1.000
_cell.length_b   1.000
_cell.length_c   1.000
_cell.angle_alpha   90.00
_cell.angle_beta   90.00
_cell.angle_gamma   90.00
#
_symmetry.space_group_name_H-M   'P 1'
#
loop_
_entity.id
_entity.type
_entity.pdbx_description
1 polymer ?
#
loop_
_entity_poly.entity_id
_entity_poly.type
_entity_poly.pdbx_seq_one_letter_code
_entity_poly.pdbx_strand_id
1 'polypeptide(L)'
;MQAENGKLYDVEMQVSNELNIPKRMRFYQAAIDISFLDKGNSYNSLNDSFIIFICTFDAIGKNRPVYTFENLCIEDKNTPLQDGTRKVIINAEGFNNTEEKELKEFLEYLKTGKPNNEFTMEIEKMIQTVKNNEQARQEYRLLSTFEMDIKDKAEYRVKRETAKLMKQRGYPISEILLMTGLPESEIEKL
;
A
#
# COMPACT_ATOMS: atom_id res chain seq x y z
N MET A 1 3.50 10.78 -7.88
CA MET A 1 4.93 10.86 -8.21
C MET A 1 5.46 12.28 -8.02
N GLN A 2 6.45 12.48 -7.15
CA GLN A 2 7.17 13.76 -6.96
C GLN A 2 8.66 13.54 -7.21
N ALA A 3 9.35 14.55 -7.75
CA ALA A 3 10.79 14.53 -7.97
C ALA A 3 11.47 15.54 -7.03
N GLU A 4 12.41 15.08 -6.21
CA GLU A 4 13.23 15.92 -5.34
C GLU A 4 14.70 15.51 -5.46
N ASN A 5 15.59 16.44 -5.80
CA ASN A 5 17.04 16.18 -5.96
C ASN A 5 17.39 15.00 -6.88
N GLY A 6 16.61 14.76 -7.94
CA GLY A 6 16.82 13.64 -8.87
C GLY A 6 16.30 12.29 -8.36
N LYS A 7 15.56 12.27 -7.25
CA LYS A 7 14.90 11.08 -6.70
C LYS A 7 13.40 11.14 -6.95
N LEU A 8 12.83 10.00 -7.33
CA LEU A 8 11.40 9.86 -7.59
C LEU A 8 10.71 9.19 -6.40
N TYR A 9 9.62 9.80 -5.95
CA TYR A 9 8.82 9.30 -4.84
C TYR A 9 7.41 9.01 -5.30
N ASP A 10 6.96 7.78 -5.08
CA ASP A 10 5.57 7.37 -5.19
C ASP A 10 5.05 6.97 -3.81
N VAL A 11 3.96 7.60 -3.37
CA VAL A 11 3.44 7.46 -2.00
C VAL A 11 1.97 7.07 -2.06
N GLU A 12 1.61 5.95 -1.44
CA GLU A 12 0.23 5.48 -1.37
C GLU A 12 -0.20 5.12 0.06
N MET A 13 -1.44 5.49 0.43
CA MET A 13 -2.05 5.13 1.71
C MET A 13 -2.88 3.83 1.58
N GLN A 14 -2.69 2.88 2.51
CA GLN A 14 -3.45 1.64 2.63
C GLN A 14 -4.28 1.59 3.92
N VAL A 15 -5.59 1.42 3.74
CA VAL A 15 -6.55 1.25 4.84
C VAL A 15 -6.95 -0.20 5.10
N SER A 16 -6.71 -1.09 4.13
CA SER A 16 -7.05 -2.51 4.19
C SER A 16 -5.90 -3.39 3.71
N ASN A 17 -5.73 -4.55 4.34
CA ASN A 17 -4.69 -5.50 3.96
C ASN A 17 -5.21 -6.48 2.91
N GLU A 18 -4.76 -6.31 1.66
CA GLU A 18 -5.07 -7.20 0.54
C GLU A 18 -3.96 -8.24 0.28
N LEU A 19 -2.92 -8.26 1.12
CA LEU A 19 -1.78 -9.19 1.03
C LEU A 19 -1.03 -9.13 -0.31
N ASN A 20 -1.22 -8.08 -1.09
CA ASN A 20 -0.64 -7.87 -2.43
C ASN A 20 0.38 -6.71 -2.48
N ILE A 21 0.63 -6.02 -1.35
CA ILE A 21 1.53 -4.86 -1.27
C ILE A 21 2.89 -5.12 -1.96
N PRO A 22 3.63 -6.21 -1.69
CA PRO A 22 4.92 -6.43 -2.34
C PRO A 22 4.83 -6.52 -3.86
N LYS A 23 3.75 -7.13 -4.39
CA LYS A 23 3.53 -7.25 -5.84
C LYS A 23 3.18 -5.90 -6.47
N ARG A 24 2.36 -5.10 -5.79
CA ARG A 24 1.98 -3.74 -6.23
C ARG A 24 3.18 -2.80 -6.23
N MET A 25 4.00 -2.83 -5.19
CA MET A 25 5.24 -2.03 -5.15
C MET A 25 6.18 -2.38 -6.31
N ARG A 26 6.29 -3.66 -6.70
CA ARG A 26 7.05 -4.06 -7.89
C ARG A 26 6.43 -3.54 -9.19
N PHE A 27 5.10 -3.57 -9.31
CA PHE A 27 4.40 -3.06 -10.48
C PHE A 27 4.59 -1.55 -10.63
N TYR A 28 4.47 -0.78 -9.55
CA TYR A 28 4.69 0.68 -9.58
C TYR A 28 6.12 1.04 -9.93
N GLN A 29 7.10 0.33 -9.39
CA GLN A 29 8.50 0.50 -9.77
C GLN A 29 8.68 0.38 -11.28
N ALA A 30 8.18 -0.70 -11.88
CA ALA A 30 8.30 -0.92 -13.32
C ALA A 30 7.56 0.16 -14.14
N ALA A 31 6.40 0.60 -13.66
CA ALA A 31 5.64 1.67 -14.32
C ALA A 31 6.42 2.99 -14.32
N ILE A 32 7.09 3.33 -13.21
CA ILE A 32 7.96 4.51 -13.12
C ILE A 32 9.14 4.39 -14.09
N ASP A 33 9.83 3.24 -14.09
CA ASP A 33 10.99 3.01 -14.96
C ASP A 33 10.60 3.13 -16.45
N ILE A 34 9.45 2.58 -16.84
CA ILE A 34 8.90 2.70 -18.20
C ILE A 34 8.55 4.15 -18.54
N SER A 35 7.91 4.88 -17.61
CA SER A 35 7.54 6.28 -17.83
C SER A 35 8.74 7.20 -18.02
N PHE A 36 9.91 6.80 -17.52
CA PHE A 36 11.15 7.56 -17.61
C PHE A 36 11.98 7.22 -18.86
N LEU A 37 11.88 5.98 -19.34
CA LEU A 37 12.60 5.50 -20.52
C LEU A 37 11.85 5.84 -21.81
N ASP A 38 11.88 7.11 -22.20
CA ASP A 38 11.57 7.49 -23.59
C ASP A 38 12.56 6.85 -24.57
N LYS A 39 12.12 6.61 -25.82
CA LYS A 39 12.94 5.98 -26.86
C LYS A 39 14.26 6.73 -27.06
N GLY A 40 15.38 6.09 -26.70
CA GLY A 40 16.74 6.58 -26.92
C GLY A 40 17.52 6.93 -25.65
N ASN A 41 16.90 6.88 -24.47
CA ASN A 41 17.59 7.13 -23.20
C ASN A 41 18.43 5.94 -22.71
N SER A 42 19.48 6.22 -21.95
CA SER A 42 20.39 5.23 -21.37
C SER A 42 19.82 4.67 -20.05
N TYR A 43 20.04 3.40 -19.75
CA TYR A 43 19.70 2.86 -18.43
C TYR A 43 20.45 3.56 -17.29
N ASN A 44 21.63 4.11 -17.56
CA ASN A 44 22.41 4.86 -16.57
C ASN A 44 21.79 6.22 -16.21
N SER A 45 20.77 6.68 -16.93
CA SER A 45 20.04 7.91 -16.56
C SER A 45 18.81 7.63 -15.69
N LEU A 46 18.52 6.38 -15.35
CA LEU A 46 17.43 6.06 -14.44
C LEU A 46 17.68 6.73 -13.07
N ASN A 47 16.67 7.45 -12.60
CA ASN A 47 16.71 8.09 -11.29
C ASN A 47 16.52 7.05 -10.18
N ASP A 48 17.09 7.34 -9.01
CA ASP A 48 16.73 6.65 -7.78
C ASP A 48 15.21 6.78 -7.54
N SER A 49 14.57 5.71 -7.12
CA SER A 49 13.12 5.61 -6.99
C SER A 49 12.70 4.99 -5.66
N PHE A 50 11.67 5.57 -5.07
CA PHE A 50 11.16 5.24 -3.75
C PHE A 50 9.67 4.97 -3.86
N ILE A 51 9.26 3.72 -3.66
CA ILE A 51 7.85 3.34 -3.52
C ILE A 51 7.52 3.25 -2.04
N ILE A 52 6.61 4.10 -1.56
CA ILE A 52 6.28 4.26 -0.14
C ILE A 52 4.81 3.90 0.07
N PHE A 53 4.56 2.86 0.85
CA PHE A 53 3.21 2.48 1.28
C PHE A 53 3.01 2.87 2.74
N ILE A 54 2.04 3.73 3.02
CA ILE A 54 1.64 4.13 4.37
C ILE A 54 0.43 3.28 4.77
N CYS A 55 0.62 2.35 5.71
CA CYS A 55 -0.41 1.39 6.12
C CYS A 55 -0.96 1.74 7.50
N THR A 56 -2.29 1.73 7.64
CA THR A 56 -2.98 1.85 8.94
C THR A 56 -2.98 0.56 9.78
N PHE A 57 -2.31 -0.48 9.27
CA PHE A 57 -2.14 -1.83 9.80
C PHE A 57 -0.69 -2.31 9.62
N ASP A 58 -0.25 -3.27 10.43
CA ASP A 58 1.08 -3.88 10.26
C ASP A 58 1.11 -4.91 9.12
N ALA A 59 1.47 -4.44 7.92
CA ALA A 59 1.56 -5.28 6.72
C ALA A 59 2.65 -6.37 6.80
N ILE A 60 3.68 -6.18 7.64
CA ILE A 60 4.83 -7.09 7.75
C ILE A 60 4.73 -7.99 9.00
N GLY A 61 3.97 -7.56 10.02
CA GLY A 61 3.71 -8.35 11.23
C GLY A 61 4.88 -8.42 12.20
N LYS A 62 5.73 -7.38 12.24
CA LYS A 62 6.90 -7.29 13.14
C LYS A 62 6.87 -6.05 14.04
N ASN A 63 5.75 -5.34 14.04
CA ASN A 63 5.47 -4.17 14.86
C ASN A 63 6.50 -3.03 14.77
N ARG A 64 7.26 -2.92 13.66
CA ARG A 64 8.14 -1.77 13.44
C ARG A 64 7.36 -0.62 12.80
N PRO A 65 7.70 0.65 13.10
CA PRO A 65 7.07 1.82 12.48
C PRO A 65 7.43 1.97 10.99
N VAL A 66 8.63 1.53 10.60
CA VAL A 66 9.16 1.64 9.22
C VAL A 66 9.87 0.34 8.84
N TYR A 67 9.59 -0.12 7.62
CA TYR A 67 10.30 -1.21 6.97
C TYR A 67 10.86 -0.71 5.64
N THR A 68 12.17 -0.81 5.48
CA THR A 68 12.87 -0.43 4.25
C THR A 68 13.43 -1.66 3.58
N PHE A 69 13.19 -1.79 2.28
CA PHE A 69 13.63 -2.91 1.46
C PHE A 69 14.42 -2.39 0.26
N GLU A 70 15.51 -3.08 -0.03
CA GLU A 70 16.35 -2.91 -1.21
C GLU A 70 16.83 -4.28 -1.69
N ASN A 71 17.34 -4.35 -2.92
CA ASN A 71 17.92 -5.57 -3.46
C ASN A 71 19.32 -5.81 -2.87
N LEU A 72 19.48 -6.95 -2.21
CA LEU A 72 20.74 -7.42 -1.61
C LEU A 72 21.17 -8.72 -2.29
N CYS A 73 22.48 -8.96 -2.35
CA CYS A 73 23.03 -10.26 -2.74
C CYS A 73 22.60 -11.33 -1.73
N ILE A 74 22.17 -12.50 -2.22
CA ILE A 74 21.66 -13.58 -1.38
C ILE A 74 22.80 -14.29 -0.65
N GLU A 75 23.92 -14.47 -1.35
CA GLU A 75 25.15 -15.09 -0.85
C GLU A 75 25.89 -14.20 0.14
N ASP A 76 25.81 -12.87 -0.02
CA ASP A 76 26.34 -11.87 0.90
C ASP A 76 25.36 -10.72 1.14
N LYS A 77 24.64 -10.79 2.26
CA LYS A 77 23.62 -9.79 2.62
C LYS A 77 24.17 -8.39 2.92
N ASN A 78 25.50 -8.21 2.97
CA ASN A 78 26.10 -6.89 3.13
C ASN A 78 26.38 -6.20 1.78
N THR A 79 26.14 -6.88 0.66
CA THR A 79 26.38 -6.35 -0.68
C THR A 79 25.06 -5.94 -1.35
N PRO A 80 24.73 -4.63 -1.38
CA PRO A 80 23.56 -4.14 -2.11
C PRO A 80 23.79 -4.15 -3.63
N LEU A 81 22.72 -4.38 -4.40
CA LEU A 81 22.76 -4.37 -5.86
C LEU A 81 23.01 -2.96 -6.44
N GLN A 82 22.65 -1.91 -5.69
CA GLN A 82 22.79 -0.50 -6.08
C GLN A 82 22.02 -0.15 -7.36
N ASP A 83 20.83 -0.71 -7.54
CA ASP A 83 19.96 -0.45 -8.72
C ASP A 83 19.11 0.83 -8.60
N GLY A 84 19.36 1.65 -7.58
CA GLY A 84 18.61 2.89 -7.32
C GLY A 84 17.17 2.68 -6.83
N THR A 85 16.71 1.44 -6.59
CA THR A 85 15.34 1.17 -6.16
C THR A 85 15.23 0.97 -4.65
N ARG A 86 14.23 1.61 -4.03
CA ARG A 86 13.93 1.41 -2.61
C ARG A 86 12.43 1.33 -2.36
N LYS A 87 12.03 0.42 -1.49
CA LYS A 87 10.64 0.17 -1.12
C LYS A 87 10.48 0.40 0.37
N VAL A 88 9.57 1.27 0.76
CA VAL A 88 9.32 1.63 2.16
C VAL A 88 7.89 1.29 2.51
N ILE A 89 7.68 0.59 3.62
CA ILE A 89 6.37 0.37 4.22
C ILE A 89 6.37 1.06 5.58
N ILE A 90 5.52 2.06 5.72
CA ILE A 90 5.28 2.77 6.97
C ILE A 90 4.07 2.12 7.64
N ASN A 91 4.21 1.74 8.92
CA ASN A 91 3.20 1.02 9.69
C ASN A 91 2.72 1.88 10.85
N ALA A 92 1.48 2.38 10.75
CA ALA A 92 0.88 3.21 11.78
C ALA A 92 0.64 2.47 13.11
N GLU A 93 0.55 1.13 13.13
CA GLU A 93 0.40 0.37 14.40
C GLU A 93 1.68 0.37 15.23
N GLY A 94 2.83 0.53 14.56
CA GLY A 94 4.14 0.61 15.20
C GLY A 94 4.47 1.97 15.80
N PHE A 95 3.50 2.90 15.95
CA PHE A 95 3.76 4.27 16.40
C PHE A 95 4.47 4.37 17.77
N ASN A 96 4.25 3.41 18.67
CA ASN A 96 4.94 3.37 19.96
C ASN A 96 6.38 2.84 19.89
N ASN A 97 6.80 2.32 18.75
CA ASN A 97 8.10 1.67 18.55
C ASN A 97 9.07 2.54 17.72
N THR A 98 8.90 3.86 17.76
CA THR A 98 9.87 4.84 17.26
C THR A 98 10.25 5.81 18.36
N GLU A 99 11.53 6.20 18.39
CA GLU A 99 12.05 7.27 19.25
C GLU A 99 11.91 8.65 18.58
N GLU A 100 11.67 8.68 17.26
CA GLU A 100 11.50 9.90 16.50
C GLU A 100 10.10 10.49 16.77
N LYS A 101 10.07 11.63 17.45
CA LYS A 101 8.85 12.27 17.94
C LYS A 101 7.87 12.62 16.81
N GLU A 102 8.35 13.24 15.74
CA GLU A 102 7.50 13.68 14.63
C GLU A 102 6.86 12.48 13.92
N LEU A 103 7.65 11.45 13.60
CA LEU A 103 7.14 10.20 13.06
C LEU A 103 6.14 9.52 14.01
N LYS A 104 6.41 9.47 15.32
CA LYS A 104 5.47 8.91 16.30
C LYS A 104 4.11 9.62 16.25
N GLU A 105 4.14 10.94 16.33
CA GLU A 105 2.93 11.77 16.34
C GLU A 105 2.16 11.65 15.03
N PHE A 106 2.85 11.59 13.89
CA PHE A 106 2.25 11.32 12.59
C PHE A 106 1.56 9.95 12.53
N LEU A 107 2.25 8.89 12.95
CA LEU A 107 1.68 7.52 12.93
C LEU A 107 0.51 7.37 13.90
N GLU A 108 0.59 7.98 15.08
CA GLU A 108 -0.51 8.03 16.04
C GLU A 108 -1.73 8.75 15.45
N TYR A 109 -1.51 9.88 14.77
CA TYR A 109 -2.58 10.58 14.06
C TYR A 109 -3.21 9.70 12.97
N LEU A 110 -2.41 9.00 12.16
CA LEU A 110 -2.93 8.09 11.14
C LEU A 110 -3.77 6.95 11.73
N LYS A 111 -3.42 6.48 12.93
CA LYS A 111 -4.17 5.41 13.60
C LYS A 111 -5.44 5.90 14.29
N THR A 112 -5.40 7.09 14.88
CA THR A 112 -6.48 7.59 15.76
C THR A 112 -7.40 8.60 15.09
N GLY A 113 -6.95 9.24 14.01
CA GLY A 113 -7.60 10.38 13.36
C GLY A 113 -7.62 11.64 14.22
N LYS A 114 -6.82 11.72 15.29
CA LYS A 114 -6.80 12.85 16.22
C LYS A 114 -5.49 13.62 16.08
N PRO A 115 -5.50 14.85 15.55
CA PRO A 115 -4.28 15.65 15.50
C PRO A 115 -3.86 16.06 16.91
N ASN A 116 -2.56 15.99 17.19
CA ASN A 116 -1.99 16.23 18.51
C ASN A 116 -0.83 17.24 18.51
N ASN A 117 -0.39 17.68 17.33
CA ASN A 117 0.70 18.65 17.16
C ASN A 117 0.44 19.56 15.95
N GLU A 118 1.31 20.56 15.72
CA GLU A 118 1.17 21.53 14.63
C GLU A 118 1.15 20.84 13.25
N PHE A 119 2.08 19.92 13.02
CA PHE A 119 2.20 19.17 11.77
C PHE A 119 0.92 18.38 11.41
N THR A 120 0.37 17.61 12.36
CA THR A 120 -0.86 16.82 12.15
C THR A 120 -2.09 17.70 12.04
N MET A 121 -2.12 18.85 12.72
CA MET A 121 -3.16 19.86 12.52
C MET A 121 -3.12 20.47 11.12
N GLU A 122 -1.94 20.72 10.55
CA GLU A 122 -1.81 21.19 9.17
C GLU A 122 -2.31 20.13 8.16
N ILE A 123 -1.95 18.87 8.37
CA ILE A 123 -2.44 17.76 7.55
C ILE A 123 -3.97 17.67 7.62
N GLU A 124 -4.57 17.73 8.82
CA GLU A 124 -6.02 17.69 8.98
C GLU A 124 -6.70 18.85 8.23
N LYS A 125 -6.16 20.08 8.35
CA LYS A 125 -6.67 21.25 7.60
C LYS A 125 -6.62 21.03 6.09
N MET A 126 -5.51 20.49 5.57
CA MET A 126 -5.41 20.16 4.15
C MET A 126 -6.44 19.10 3.73
N ILE A 127 -6.61 18.04 4.51
CA ILE A 127 -7.61 16.99 4.26
C ILE A 127 -9.02 17.57 4.22
N GLN A 128 -9.39 18.43 5.18
CA GLN A 128 -10.71 19.09 5.20
C GLN A 128 -10.91 20.00 3.99
N THR A 129 -9.86 20.71 3.56
CA THR A 129 -9.88 21.55 2.37
C THR A 129 -10.16 20.74 1.11
N VAL A 130 -9.48 19.59 0.94
CA VAL A 130 -9.68 18.67 -0.19
C VAL A 130 -11.04 17.98 -0.13
N LYS A 131 -11.51 17.55 1.04
CA LYS A 131 -12.83 16.91 1.21
C LYS A 131 -13.98 17.83 0.79
N ASN A 132 -13.82 19.14 0.99
CA ASN A 132 -14.81 20.16 0.64
C ASN A 132 -14.73 20.62 -0.83
N ASN A 133 -13.78 20.09 -1.62
CA ASN A 133 -13.62 20.38 -3.04
C ASN A 133 -14.01 19.16 -3.90
N GLU A 134 -15.15 19.24 -4.58
CA GLU A 134 -15.71 18.12 -5.37
C GLU A 134 -14.81 17.68 -6.54
N GLN A 135 -14.06 18.60 -7.15
CA GLN A 135 -13.19 18.32 -8.28
C GLN A 135 -11.93 17.55 -7.84
N ALA A 136 -11.33 17.95 -6.71
CA ALA A 136 -10.24 17.21 -6.08
C ALA A 136 -10.66 15.81 -5.61
N ARG A 137 -11.92 15.64 -5.20
CA ARG A 137 -12.52 14.34 -4.86
C ARG A 137 -12.59 13.37 -6.04
N GLN A 138 -12.79 13.87 -7.26
CA GLN A 138 -12.84 13.05 -8.47
C GLN A 138 -11.43 12.63 -8.91
N GLU A 139 -10.46 13.54 -8.89
CA GLU A 139 -9.05 13.24 -9.20
C GLU A 139 -8.43 12.25 -8.19
N TYR A 140 -8.73 12.39 -6.90
CA TYR A 140 -8.25 11.47 -5.85
C TYR A 140 -8.79 10.03 -6.04
N ARG A 141 -10.02 9.87 -6.54
CA ARG A 141 -10.59 8.54 -6.89
C ARG A 141 -9.95 7.93 -8.14
N LEU A 142 -9.61 8.77 -9.12
CA LEU A 142 -8.97 8.34 -10.36
C LEU A 142 -7.52 7.87 -10.12
N LEU A 143 -6.76 8.59 -9.29
CA LEU A 143 -5.36 8.30 -8.99
C LEU A 143 -5.15 7.08 -8.07
N SER A 144 -6.13 6.72 -7.23
CA SER A 144 -5.98 5.67 -6.21
C SER A 144 -6.40 4.26 -6.63
N THR A 145 -6.97 4.04 -7.83
CA THR A 145 -7.73 2.79 -8.05
C THR A 145 -7.67 2.16 -9.44
N PHE A 146 -7.06 2.74 -10.47
CA PHE A 146 -7.48 2.38 -11.84
C PHE A 146 -6.86 1.09 -12.39
N GLU A 147 -7.49 -0.05 -12.05
CA GLU A 147 -7.99 -1.14 -12.94
C GLU A 147 -7.78 -2.54 -12.33
N MET A 148 -6.60 -2.85 -11.79
CA MET A 148 -6.33 -4.18 -11.21
C MET A 148 -6.94 -4.37 -9.81
N ASP A 149 -6.78 -3.42 -8.88
CA ASP A 149 -7.36 -3.54 -7.53
C ASP A 149 -8.90 -3.47 -7.54
N ILE A 150 -9.50 -2.77 -8.51
CA ILE A 150 -10.96 -2.80 -8.72
C ILE A 150 -11.40 -4.19 -9.13
N LYS A 151 -10.68 -4.82 -10.05
CA LYS A 151 -10.99 -6.17 -10.53
C LYS A 151 -10.82 -7.20 -9.42
N ASP A 152 -9.70 -7.16 -8.68
CA ASP A 152 -9.44 -8.10 -7.58
C ASP A 152 -10.45 -7.93 -6.44
N LYS A 153 -10.81 -6.69 -6.07
CA LYS A 153 -11.88 -6.42 -5.08
C LYS A 153 -13.26 -6.85 -5.57
N ALA A 154 -13.56 -6.64 -6.85
CA ALA A 154 -14.83 -7.07 -7.44
C ALA A 154 -14.91 -8.60 -7.47
N GLU A 155 -13.86 -9.29 -7.90
CA GLU A 155 -13.77 -10.75 -7.91
C GLU A 155 -13.88 -11.32 -6.48
N TYR A 156 -13.19 -10.74 -5.51
CA TYR A 156 -13.29 -11.15 -4.11
C TYR A 156 -14.70 -10.95 -3.54
N ARG A 157 -15.36 -9.82 -3.84
CA ARG A 157 -16.76 -9.58 -3.46
C ARG A 157 -17.71 -10.62 -4.07
N VAL A 158 -17.53 -10.95 -5.34
CA VAL A 158 -18.34 -11.97 -6.04
C VAL A 158 -18.14 -13.35 -5.41
N LYS A 159 -16.89 -13.74 -5.10
CA LYS A 159 -16.60 -15.00 -4.39
C LYS A 159 -17.30 -15.06 -3.04
N ARG A 160 -17.25 -13.97 -2.27
CA ARG A 160 -17.85 -13.89 -0.93
C ARG A 160 -19.38 -13.94 -0.94
N GLU A 161 -20.02 -13.22 -1.86
CA GLU A 161 -21.49 -13.30 -2.01
C GLU A 161 -21.94 -14.68 -2.53
N THR A 162 -21.17 -15.30 -3.42
CA THR A 162 -21.43 -16.67 -3.89
C THR A 162 -21.34 -17.68 -2.73
N ALA A 163 -20.31 -17.57 -1.89
CA ALA A 163 -20.15 -18.43 -0.72
C ALA A 163 -21.32 -18.28 0.28
N LYS A 164 -21.80 -17.05 0.53
CA LYS A 164 -23.00 -16.81 1.38
C LYS A 164 -24.24 -17.50 0.82
N LEU A 165 -24.51 -17.34 -0.47
CA LEU A 165 -25.66 -17.97 -1.14
C LEU A 165 -25.60 -19.50 -1.09
N MET A 166 -24.43 -20.08 -1.35
CA MET A 166 -24.24 -21.53 -1.27
C MET A 166 -24.41 -22.05 0.17
N LYS A 167 -23.87 -21.34 1.17
CA LYS A 167 -24.05 -21.69 2.58
C LYS A 167 -25.53 -21.64 3.00
N GLN A 168 -26.25 -20.59 2.60
CA GLN A 168 -27.70 -20.48 2.83
C GLN A 168 -28.50 -21.61 2.18
N ARG A 169 -28.04 -22.14 1.04
CA ARG A 169 -28.66 -23.27 0.34
C ARG A 169 -28.21 -24.64 0.88
N GLY A 170 -27.38 -24.69 1.92
CA GLY A 170 -26.98 -25.93 2.57
C GLY A 170 -25.87 -26.70 1.85
N TYR A 171 -25.07 -26.04 1.02
CA TYR A 171 -23.92 -26.69 0.38
C TYR A 171 -22.82 -27.01 1.43
N PRO A 172 -22.12 -28.15 1.31
CA PRO A 172 -21.00 -28.49 2.18
C PRO A 172 -19.87 -27.45 2.11
N ILE A 173 -19.18 -27.20 3.24
CA ILE A 173 -18.07 -26.23 3.30
C ILE A 173 -16.95 -26.59 2.32
N SER A 174 -16.66 -27.88 2.14
CA SER A 174 -15.67 -28.38 1.17
C SER A 174 -16.01 -27.99 -0.27
N GLU A 175 -17.29 -28.00 -0.64
CA GLU A 175 -17.77 -27.60 -1.97
C GLU A 175 -17.70 -26.08 -2.14
N ILE A 176 -18.04 -25.32 -1.11
CA ILE A 176 -17.94 -23.86 -1.13
C ILE A 176 -16.47 -23.43 -1.27
N LEU A 177 -15.56 -24.10 -0.57
CA LEU A 177 -14.12 -23.88 -0.66
C LEU A 177 -13.61 -24.18 -2.08
N LEU A 178 -13.97 -25.33 -2.64
CA LEU A 178 -13.58 -25.72 -4.00
C LEU A 178 -14.07 -24.70 -5.05
N MET A 179 -15.31 -24.24 -4.93
CA MET A 179 -15.96 -23.38 -5.93
C MET A 179 -15.53 -21.91 -5.84
N THR A 180 -15.27 -21.41 -4.63
CA THR A 180 -14.97 -19.98 -4.41
C THR A 180 -13.49 -19.70 -4.18
N GLY A 181 -12.71 -20.72 -3.76
CA GLY A 181 -11.31 -20.58 -3.37
C GLY A 181 -11.11 -19.77 -2.08
N LEU A 182 -12.18 -19.50 -1.31
CA LEU A 182 -12.09 -18.82 -0.02
C LEU A 182 -11.54 -19.77 1.06
N PRO A 183 -10.80 -19.26 2.05
CA PRO A 183 -10.36 -20.06 3.18
C PRO A 183 -11.55 -20.64 3.96
N GLU A 184 -11.42 -21.87 4.44
CA GLU A 184 -12.43 -22.54 5.26
C GLU A 184 -12.84 -21.69 6.48
N SER A 185 -11.86 -21.11 7.17
CA SER A 185 -12.06 -20.24 8.33
C SER A 185 -12.82 -18.95 8.03
N GLU A 186 -12.86 -18.51 6.76
CA GLU A 186 -13.69 -17.39 6.32
C GLU A 186 -15.11 -17.88 6.03
N ILE A 187 -15.26 -19.01 5.33
CA ILE A 187 -16.56 -19.62 4.98
C ILE A 187 -17.35 -19.99 6.25
N GLU A 188 -16.69 -20.51 7.27
CA GLU A 188 -17.30 -20.82 8.57
C GLU A 188 -17.94 -19.58 9.23
N LYS A 189 -17.35 -18.40 9.03
CA LYS A 189 -17.80 -17.13 9.61
C LYS A 189 -18.84 -16.37 8.79
N LEU A 190 -19.13 -16.80 7.55
CA LEU A 190 -20.18 -16.21 6.68
C LEU A 190 -21.60 -16.48 7.20
#